data_AF-A0A1Q1NIS8-F1
#
_entry.id   AF-A0A1Q1NIS8-F1
#
_cell.length_a   1.000
_cell.length_b   1.000
_cell.length_c   1.000
_cell.angle_alpha   90.00
_cell.angle_beta   90.00
_cell.angle_gamma   90.00
#
_symmetry.space_group_name_H-M   'P 1'
#
loop_
_entity.id
_entity.type
_entity.pdbx_description
1 polymer ?
#
loop_
_entity_poly.entity_id
_entity_poly.type
_entity_poly.pdbx_seq_one_letter_code
_entity_poly.pdbx_strand_id
1 'polypeptide(L)'
;MPNIGWLPFAITSLPRYALGCLCQAIIGVNTVSIVIGTFMSFATLFIHYGAQFKLLRARLRGCFPENVALEKAQEDIYKEKTIRKLKDCYNHHLAILRFHQELLKYYGVLLLVFRVAIVFWLCTLAYVSIIVDVNAHTILNMLSFASAELLYVLLFSIRGQDVTEWSYELHDELYSIQWWEQ
;
A
#
# COMPACT_ATOMS: atom_id res chain seq x y z
N MET A 1 20.99 27.78 -10.13
CA MET A 1 20.32 26.54 -10.61
C MET A 1 19.61 25.90 -9.43
N PRO A 2 18.40 25.36 -9.62
CA PRO A 2 17.61 24.70 -8.58
C PRO A 2 18.35 23.56 -7.86
N ASN A 3 19.09 22.72 -8.59
CA ASN A 3 19.90 21.64 -8.04
C ASN A 3 21.35 21.70 -8.55
N ILE A 4 22.31 21.41 -7.68
CA ILE A 4 23.73 21.29 -8.04
C ILE A 4 23.91 19.93 -8.72
N GLY A 5 24.27 19.95 -10.00
CA GLY A 5 24.46 18.73 -10.79
C GLY A 5 25.36 18.99 -11.98
N TRP A 6 25.97 17.92 -12.49
CA TRP A 6 26.78 18.00 -13.69
C TRP A 6 25.89 18.11 -14.93
N LEU A 7 26.21 19.04 -15.82
CA LEU A 7 25.56 19.20 -17.12
C LEU A 7 26.59 18.99 -18.23
N PRO A 8 26.21 18.34 -19.35
CA PRO A 8 27.11 18.09 -20.47
C PRO A 8 27.51 19.36 -21.24
N PHE A 9 26.99 20.53 -20.85
CA PHE A 9 27.31 21.82 -21.44
C PHE A 9 27.67 22.86 -20.37
N ALA A 10 28.62 23.74 -20.70
CA ALA A 10 29.01 24.83 -19.82
C ALA A 10 27.93 25.93 -19.80
N ILE A 11 27.60 26.39 -18.59
CA ILE A 11 26.61 27.44 -18.31
C ILE A 11 27.30 28.79 -18.51
N THR A 12 27.60 29.14 -19.76
CA THR A 12 28.34 30.36 -20.10
C THR A 12 27.44 31.50 -20.58
N SER A 13 26.15 31.23 -20.80
CA SER A 13 25.21 32.22 -21.36
C SER A 13 23.81 32.09 -20.75
N LEU A 14 23.09 33.21 -20.71
CA LEU A 14 21.71 33.29 -20.20
C LEU A 14 20.74 32.27 -20.83
N PRO A 15 20.69 32.04 -22.16
CA PRO A 15 19.78 31.06 -22.74
C PRO A 15 20.13 29.62 -22.33
N ARG A 16 21.42 29.28 -22.21
CA ARG A 16 21.85 27.95 -21.73
C ARG A 16 21.51 27.75 -20.25
N TYR A 17 21.61 28.80 -19.44
CA TYR A 17 21.16 28.77 -18.05
C TYR A 17 19.64 28.54 -17.95
N ALA A 18 18.84 29.28 -18.71
CA ALA A 18 17.39 29.13 -18.73
C ALA A 18 16.96 27.73 -19.17
N LEU A 19 17.60 27.19 -20.22
CA LEU A 19 17.37 25.82 -20.69
C LEU A 19 17.70 24.78 -19.60
N GLY A 20 18.85 24.93 -18.92
CA GLY A 20 19.22 24.04 -17.80
C GLY A 20 18.20 24.07 -16.65
N CYS A 21 17.73 25.26 -16.28
CA CYS A 21 16.67 25.41 -15.28
C CYS A 21 15.34 24.76 -15.71
N LEU A 22 14.95 24.92 -16.97
CA LEU A 22 13.75 24.28 -17.53
C LEU A 22 13.88 22.75 -17.51
N CYS A 23 15.02 22.21 -17.94
CA CYS A 23 15.28 20.77 -17.89
C CYS A 23 15.20 20.23 -16.45
N GLN A 24 15.83 20.91 -15.48
CA GLN A 24 15.76 20.50 -14.07
C GLN A 24 14.33 20.57 -13.52
N ALA A 25 13.56 21.59 -13.89
CA ALA A 25 12.15 21.70 -13.49
C ALA A 25 11.30 20.56 -14.08
N ILE A 26 11.47 20.24 -15.37
CA ILE A 26 10.77 19.13 -16.03
C ILE A 26 11.12 17.81 -15.35
N ILE A 27 12.40 17.53 -15.10
CA ILE A 27 12.82 16.29 -14.42
C ILE A 27 12.23 16.24 -13.01
N GLY A 28 12.29 17.35 -12.26
CA GLY A 28 11.73 17.43 -10.91
C GLY A 28 10.24 17.12 -10.88
N VAL A 29 9.46 17.77 -11.75
CA VAL A 29 8.01 17.53 -11.84
C VAL A 29 7.71 16.08 -12.22
N ASN A 30 8.40 15.52 -13.23
CA ASN A 30 8.18 14.14 -13.65
C ASN A 30 8.50 13.15 -12.52
N THR A 31 9.61 13.33 -11.81
CA THR A 31 10.00 12.48 -10.68
C THR A 31 8.94 12.52 -9.58
N VAL A 32 8.50 13.72 -9.19
CA VAL A 32 7.44 13.88 -8.17
C VAL A 32 6.13 13.23 -8.64
N SER A 33 5.74 13.41 -9.90
CA SER A 33 4.54 12.80 -10.47
C SER A 33 4.60 11.26 -10.46
N ILE A 34 5.75 10.68 -10.81
CA ILE A 34 5.95 9.21 -10.79
C ILE A 34 5.82 8.69 -9.35
N VAL A 35 6.47 9.37 -8.39
CA VAL A 35 6.41 8.98 -6.98
C VAL A 35 4.96 9.04 -6.49
N ILE A 36 4.27 10.18 -6.63
CA ILE A 36 2.87 10.33 -6.22
C ILE A 36 1.97 9.30 -6.91
N GLY A 37 2.14 9.08 -8.22
CA GLY A 37 1.35 8.09 -8.97
C GLY A 37 1.56 6.66 -8.46
N THR A 38 2.78 6.32 -8.08
CA THR A 38 3.12 5.01 -7.49
C THR A 38 2.48 4.84 -6.12
N PHE A 39 2.52 5.88 -5.28
CA PHE A 39 1.86 5.87 -3.97
C PHE A 39 0.33 5.78 -4.09
N MET A 40 -0.26 6.57 -4.98
CA MET A 40 -1.71 6.58 -5.20
C MET A 40 -2.19 5.25 -5.76
N SER A 41 -1.50 4.67 -6.74
CA SER A 41 -1.83 3.34 -7.26
C SER A 41 -1.77 2.27 -6.19
N PHE A 42 -0.72 2.25 -5.36
CA PHE A 42 -0.64 1.34 -4.21
C PHE A 42 -1.82 1.52 -3.25
N ALA A 43 -2.12 2.77 -2.86
CA ALA A 43 -3.20 3.07 -1.94
C ALA A 43 -4.56 2.62 -2.49
N THR A 44 -4.85 2.90 -3.76
CA THR A 44 -6.07 2.46 -4.44
C THR A 44 -6.17 0.93 -4.48
N LEU A 45 -5.10 0.23 -4.86
CA LEU A 45 -5.06 -1.24 -4.87
C LEU A 45 -5.31 -1.82 -3.47
N PHE A 46 -4.77 -1.21 -2.42
CA PHE A 46 -4.98 -1.63 -1.04
C PHE A 46 -6.41 -1.39 -0.55
N ILE A 47 -7.03 -0.26 -0.93
CA ILE A 47 -8.45 0.00 -0.63
C ILE A 47 -9.32 -1.05 -1.32
N HIS A 48 -9.03 -1.37 -2.59
CA HIS A 48 -9.73 -2.45 -3.30
C HIS A 48 -9.53 -3.79 -2.61
N TYR A 49 -8.32 -4.11 -2.18
CA TYR A 49 -8.00 -5.35 -1.46
C TYR A 49 -8.85 -5.50 -0.19
N GLY A 50 -8.89 -4.47 0.66
CA GLY A 50 -9.71 -4.46 1.86
C GLY A 50 -11.20 -4.54 1.58
N ALA A 51 -11.68 -3.88 0.51
CA ALA A 51 -13.08 -3.98 0.09
C ALA A 51 -13.44 -5.42 -0.34
N GLN A 52 -12.53 -6.14 -1.01
CA GLN A 52 -12.76 -7.54 -1.39
C GLN A 52 -12.85 -8.46 -0.17
N PHE A 53 -12.07 -8.21 0.88
CA PHE A 53 -12.19 -8.92 2.16
C PHE A 53 -13.53 -8.66 2.84
N LYS A 54 -13.98 -7.41 2.91
CA LYS A 54 -15.31 -7.07 3.47
C LYS A 54 -16.43 -7.74 2.68
N LEU A 55 -16.33 -7.78 1.35
CA LEU A 55 -17.29 -8.47 0.49
C LEU A 55 -17.26 -9.99 0.72
N LEU A 56 -16.08 -10.59 0.90
CA LEU A 56 -15.93 -12.01 1.23
C LEU A 56 -16.67 -12.33 2.55
N ARG A 57 -16.43 -11.54 3.60
CA ARG A 57 -17.10 -11.71 4.90
C ARG A 57 -18.61 -11.60 4.78
N ALA A 58 -19.12 -10.60 4.05
CA ALA A 58 -20.55 -10.44 3.82
C ALA A 58 -21.17 -11.63 3.06
N ARG A 59 -20.47 -12.15 2.04
CA ARG A 59 -20.90 -13.36 1.30
C ARG A 59 -20.86 -14.61 2.17
N LEU A 60 -19.85 -14.75 3.02
CA LEU A 60 -19.71 -15.85 3.96
C LEU A 60 -20.90 -15.88 4.93
N ARG A 61 -21.25 -14.74 5.55
CA ARG A 61 -22.48 -14.61 6.36
C ARG A 61 -23.74 -14.98 5.56
N GLY A 62 -23.84 -14.52 4.31
CA GLY A 62 -24.96 -14.86 3.42
C GLY A 62 -25.02 -16.33 2.95
N CYS A 63 -23.98 -17.13 3.21
CA CYS A 63 -24.03 -18.58 3.03
C CYS A 63 -24.83 -19.24 4.17
N PHE A 64 -24.79 -18.65 5.37
CA PHE A 64 -25.37 -19.19 6.58
C PHE A 64 -26.42 -18.24 7.18
N PRO A 65 -27.62 -18.12 6.58
CA PRO A 65 -28.67 -17.28 7.12
C PRO A 65 -29.14 -17.77 8.50
N GLU A 66 -29.34 -16.84 9.43
CA GLU A 66 -29.90 -17.10 10.75
C GLU A 66 -31.38 -17.50 10.66
N ASN A 67 -31.86 -18.34 11.59
CA ASN A 67 -33.27 -18.71 11.74
C ASN A 67 -33.89 -19.48 10.55
N VAL A 68 -33.12 -20.35 9.89
CA VAL A 68 -33.70 -21.29 8.91
C VAL A 68 -34.34 -22.46 9.64
N ALA A 69 -35.59 -22.78 9.30
CA ALA A 69 -36.27 -23.96 9.83
C ALA A 69 -35.48 -25.23 9.50
N LEU A 70 -35.30 -26.09 10.50
CA LEU A 70 -34.43 -27.28 10.43
C LEU A 70 -34.83 -28.24 9.28
N GLU A 71 -36.14 -28.38 9.01
CA GLU A 71 -36.64 -29.14 7.85
C GLU A 71 -36.13 -28.60 6.51
N LYS A 72 -36.11 -27.27 6.36
CA LYS A 72 -35.65 -26.59 5.15
C LYS A 72 -34.13 -26.62 5.01
N ALA A 73 -33.40 -26.60 6.12
CA ALA A 73 -31.95 -26.72 6.13
C ALA A 73 -31.49 -28.14 5.76
N GLN A 74 -32.28 -29.16 6.10
CA GLN A 74 -32.02 -30.55 5.78
C GLN A 74 -32.31 -30.94 4.33
N GLU A 75 -33.09 -30.15 3.58
CA GLU A 75 -33.37 -30.37 2.16
C GLU A 75 -32.07 -30.42 1.32
N ASP A 76 -31.95 -31.44 0.47
CA ASP A 76 -30.78 -31.61 -0.41
C ASP A 76 -30.55 -30.39 -1.32
N ILE A 77 -31.63 -29.77 -1.79
CA ILE A 77 -31.57 -28.54 -2.62
C ILE A 77 -30.94 -27.38 -1.84
N TYR A 78 -31.26 -27.25 -0.55
CA TYR A 78 -30.69 -26.21 0.30
C TYR A 78 -29.20 -26.47 0.56
N LYS A 79 -28.84 -27.71 0.90
CA LYS A 79 -27.44 -28.12 1.09
C LYS A 79 -26.59 -27.90 -0.16
N GLU A 80 -27.08 -28.31 -1.32
CA GLU A 80 -26.37 -28.10 -2.59
C GLU A 80 -26.15 -26.61 -2.88
N LYS A 81 -27.17 -25.78 -2.63
CA LYS A 81 -27.07 -24.32 -2.79
C LYS A 81 -26.06 -23.70 -1.83
N THR A 82 -26.04 -24.13 -0.56
CA THR A 82 -25.09 -23.65 0.45
C THR A 82 -23.66 -24.06 0.12
N ILE A 83 -23.44 -25.32 -0.28
CA ILE A 83 -22.12 -25.81 -0.74
C ILE A 83 -21.64 -25.00 -1.96
N ARG A 84 -22.54 -24.69 -2.91
CA ARG A 84 -22.20 -23.90 -4.09
C ARG A 84 -21.77 -22.48 -3.71
N LYS A 85 -22.51 -21.81 -2.82
CA LYS A 85 -22.13 -20.48 -2.30
C LYS A 85 -20.81 -20.52 -1.53
N LEU A 86 -20.56 -21.57 -0.75
CA LEU A 86 -19.30 -21.74 -0.01
C LEU A 86 -18.12 -21.94 -0.97
N LYS A 87 -18.31 -22.72 -2.04
CA LYS A 87 -17.32 -22.89 -3.11
C LYS A 87 -17.00 -21.56 -3.79
N ASP A 88 -18.01 -20.71 -4.02
CA ASP A 88 -17.81 -19.37 -4.57
C ASP A 88 -17.04 -18.47 -3.59
N CYS A 89 -17.31 -18.55 -2.28
CA CYS A 89 -16.54 -17.84 -1.26
C CYS A 89 -15.08 -18.31 -1.21
N TYR A 90 -14.84 -19.62 -1.28
CA TYR A 90 -13.50 -20.20 -1.35
C TYR A 90 -12.73 -19.73 -2.59
N ASN A 91 -13.36 -19.77 -3.77
CA ASN A 91 -12.76 -19.28 -5.00
C ASN A 91 -12.46 -17.77 -4.94
N HIS A 92 -13.35 -16.99 -4.31
CA HIS A 92 -13.15 -15.56 -4.08
C HIS A 92 -11.97 -15.30 -3.14
N HIS A 93 -11.84 -16.06 -2.05
CA HIS A 93 -10.70 -15.98 -1.15
C HIS A 93 -9.38 -16.33 -1.86
N LEU A 94 -9.36 -17.38 -2.69
CA LEU A 94 -8.19 -17.72 -3.51
C LEU A 94 -7.84 -16.59 -4.49
N ALA A 95 -8.82 -15.93 -5.09
CA ALA A 95 -8.58 -14.78 -5.97
C ALA A 95 -7.95 -13.60 -5.21
N ILE A 96 -8.42 -13.33 -3.99
CA ILE A 96 -7.84 -12.33 -3.09
C ILE A 96 -6.37 -12.65 -2.77
N LEU A 97 -6.06 -13.92 -2.44
CA LEU A 97 -4.67 -14.35 -2.18
C LEU A 97 -3.77 -14.18 -3.40
N ARG A 98 -4.25 -14.53 -4.60
CA ARG A 98 -3.51 -14.31 -5.86
C ARG A 98 -3.28 -12.82 -6.12
N PHE A 99 -4.28 -11.98 -5.89
CA PHE A 99 -4.14 -10.54 -6.00
C PHE A 99 -3.08 -9.98 -5.05
N HIS A 100 -3.06 -10.46 -3.80
CA HIS A 100 -2.03 -10.07 -2.83
C HIS A 100 -0.62 -10.48 -3.27
N GLN A 101 -0.46 -11.70 -3.81
CA GLN A 101 0.82 -12.18 -4.33
C GLN A 101 1.32 -11.32 -5.49
N GLU A 102 0.45 -10.94 -6.42
CA GLU A 102 0.82 -10.02 -7.51
C GLU A 102 1.19 -8.64 -6.95
N LEU A 103 0.44 -8.12 -5.97
CA LEU A 103 0.76 -6.85 -5.34
C LEU A 103 2.15 -6.87 -4.69
N LEU A 104 2.48 -7.94 -3.96
CA LEU A 104 3.79 -8.13 -3.35
C LEU A 104 4.91 -8.30 -4.38
N LYS A 105 4.63 -8.93 -5.53
CA LYS A 105 5.61 -9.08 -6.62
C LYS A 105 6.04 -7.73 -7.20
N TYR A 106 5.10 -6.80 -7.41
CA TYR A 106 5.41 -5.48 -7.95
C TYR A 106 5.93 -4.51 -6.88
N TYR A 107 5.27 -4.44 -5.73
CA TYR A 107 5.58 -3.44 -4.71
C TYR A 107 6.53 -3.95 -3.61
N GLY A 108 6.73 -5.26 -3.44
CA GLY A 108 7.53 -5.80 -2.34
C GLY A 108 8.99 -5.36 -2.40
N VAL A 109 9.64 -5.51 -3.56
CA VAL A 109 11.03 -5.04 -3.76
C VAL A 109 11.11 -3.53 -3.66
N LEU A 110 10.13 -2.81 -4.24
CA LEU A 110 10.08 -1.35 -4.17
C LEU A 110 10.00 -0.85 -2.72
N LEU A 111 9.12 -1.44 -1.90
CA LEU A 111 8.97 -1.12 -0.48
C LEU A 111 10.24 -1.43 0.31
N LEU A 112 10.91 -2.55 0.01
CA LEU A 112 12.18 -2.89 0.65
C LEU A 112 13.27 -1.88 0.33
N VAL A 113 13.46 -1.55 -0.95
CA VAL A 113 14.45 -0.56 -1.40
C VAL A 113 14.16 0.80 -0.77
N PHE A 114 12.89 1.21 -0.76
CA PHE A 114 12.45 2.46 -0.15
C PHE A 114 12.74 2.52 1.35
N ARG A 115 12.45 1.44 2.09
CA ARG A 115 12.77 1.32 3.53
C ARG A 115 14.27 1.48 3.79
N VAL A 116 15.10 0.75 3.03
CA VAL A 116 16.55 0.79 3.18
C VAL A 116 17.10 2.18 2.85
N ALA A 117 16.61 2.80 1.77
CA ALA A 117 17.00 4.16 1.37
C ALA A 117 16.69 5.20 2.45
N ILE A 118 15.51 5.12 3.08
CA ILE A 118 15.13 6.03 4.17
C ILE A 118 16.03 5.84 5.39
N VAL A 119 16.39 4.61 5.75
CA VAL A 119 17.33 4.37 6.85
C VAL A 119 18.68 5.03 6.57
N PHE A 120 19.26 4.82 5.39
CA PHE A 120 20.50 5.48 4.99
C PHE A 120 20.39 7.02 5.01
N TRP A 121 19.26 7.56 4.54
CA TRP A 121 19.00 8.99 4.56
C TRP A 121 18.93 9.55 5.98
N LEU A 122 18.21 8.88 6.89
CA LEU A 122 18.12 9.28 8.30
C LEU A 122 19.48 9.22 9.01
N CYS A 123 20.28 8.18 8.73
CA CYS A 123 21.64 8.10 9.27
C CYS A 123 22.52 9.25 8.76
N THR A 124 22.40 9.61 7.48
CA THR A 124 23.14 10.74 6.89
C THR A 124 22.69 12.06 7.49
N LEU A 125 21.39 12.25 7.68
CA LEU A 125 20.83 13.44 8.33
C LEU A 125 21.35 13.58 9.77
N ALA A 126 21.36 12.49 10.54
CA ALA A 126 21.89 12.49 11.90
C ALA A 126 23.40 12.84 11.92
N TYR A 127 24.17 12.26 11.01
CA TYR A 127 25.60 12.58 10.86
C TYR A 127 25.83 14.06 10.55
N VAL A 128 25.14 14.60 9.54
CA VAL A 128 25.28 16.00 9.11
C VAL A 128 24.85 16.96 10.23
N SER A 129 23.79 16.64 10.96
CA SER A 129 23.28 17.50 12.04
C SER A 129 24.22 17.58 13.25
N ILE A 130 25.05 16.56 13.49
CA ILE A 130 25.94 16.48 14.66
C ILE A 130 27.35 17.00 14.32
N ILE A 131 27.86 16.68 13.14
CA ILE A 131 29.29 16.84 12.82
C ILE A 131 29.56 18.07 11.94
N VAL A 132 28.59 18.48 11.12
CA VAL A 132 28.80 19.55 10.14
C VAL A 132 28.10 20.82 10.62
N ASP A 133 28.81 21.94 10.65
CA ASP A 133 28.22 23.26 10.87
C ASP A 133 27.39 23.67 9.65
N VAL A 134 26.15 23.19 9.59
CA VAL A 134 25.19 23.53 8.54
C VAL A 134 24.20 24.56 9.08
N ASN A 135 23.83 25.51 8.22
CA ASN A 135 22.80 26.50 8.53
C ASN A 135 21.49 25.83 8.99
N ALA A 136 20.86 26.40 10.03
CA ALA A 136 19.63 25.86 10.63
C ALA A 136 18.49 25.69 9.61
N HIS A 137 18.39 26.59 8.63
CA HIS A 137 17.41 26.48 7.54
C HIS A 137 17.58 25.21 6.69
N THR A 138 18.82 24.80 6.42
CA THR A 138 19.10 23.60 5.65
C THR A 138 18.74 22.36 6.45
N ILE A 139 19.08 22.33 7.74
CA ILE A 139 18.69 21.24 8.65
C ILE A 139 17.17 21.12 8.73
N LEU A 140 16.46 22.25 8.86
CA LEU A 140 15.00 22.26 8.89
C LEU A 140 14.38 21.70 7.61
N ASN A 141 14.93 22.05 6.44
CA ASN A 141 14.47 21.51 5.15
C ASN A 141 14.75 20.01 5.01
N MET A 142 15.91 19.53 5.50
CA MET A 142 16.21 18.10 5.49
C MET A 142 15.31 17.32 6.45
N LEU A 143 14.99 17.91 7.61
CA LEU A 143 14.11 17.31 8.61
C LEU A 143 12.65 17.25 8.14
N SER A 144 12.16 18.30 7.45
CA SER A 144 10.81 18.30 6.87
C SER A 144 10.68 17.26 5.75
N PHE A 145 11.73 17.08 4.94
CA PHE A 145 11.77 16.01 3.96
C PHE A 145 11.79 14.63 4.63
N ALA A 146 12.64 14.44 5.64
CA ALA A 146 12.73 13.18 6.38
C ALA A 146 11.42 12.81 7.10
N SER A 147 10.69 13.78 7.65
CA SER A 147 9.40 13.52 8.29
C SER A 147 8.32 13.10 7.30
N ALA A 148 8.32 13.67 6.08
CA ALA A 148 7.43 13.23 5.01
C ALA A 148 7.71 11.79 4.57
N GLU A 149 8.98 11.41 4.43
CA GLU A 149 9.39 10.04 4.10
C GLU A 149 9.01 9.04 5.21
N LEU A 150 9.21 9.42 6.48
CA LEU A 150 8.78 8.63 7.63
C LEU A 150 7.26 8.42 7.66
N LEU A 151 6.48 9.44 7.31
CA LEU A 151 5.03 9.33 7.20
C LEU A 151 4.62 8.27 6.17
N TYR A 152 5.28 8.23 5.00
CA TYR A 152 5.02 7.19 4.00
C TYR A 152 5.32 5.79 4.54
N VAL A 153 6.44 5.62 5.24
CA VAL A 153 6.82 4.36 5.89
C VAL A 153 5.78 3.92 6.93
N LEU A 154 5.28 4.86 7.73
CA LEU A 154 4.23 4.60 8.72
C LEU A 154 2.94 4.15 8.03
N LEU A 155 2.49 4.87 6.99
CA LEU A 155 1.30 4.52 6.22
C LEU A 155 1.40 3.09 5.65
N PHE A 156 2.53 2.72 5.06
CA PHE A 156 2.74 1.36 4.57
C PHE A 156 2.70 0.32 5.68
N SER A 157 3.25 0.65 6.86
CA SER A 157 3.22 -0.24 8.03
C SER A 157 1.79 -0.47 8.51
N ILE A 158 1.00 0.59 8.61
CA ILE A 158 -0.42 0.52 8.98
C ILE A 158 -1.18 -0.35 7.97
N ARG A 159 -0.95 -0.15 6.66
CA ARG A 159 -1.58 -1.00 5.64
C ARG A 159 -1.17 -2.47 5.76
N GLY A 160 0.07 -2.77 6.12
CA GLY A 160 0.50 -4.14 6.40
C GLY A 160 -0.22 -4.75 7.61
N GLN A 161 -0.46 -3.95 8.65
CA GLN A 161 -1.24 -4.35 9.81
C GLN A 161 -2.71 -4.60 9.45
N ASP A 162 -3.33 -3.73 8.64
CA ASP A 162 -4.71 -3.89 8.15
C ASP A 162 -4.91 -5.26 7.48
N VAL A 163 -3.94 -5.73 6.67
CA VAL A 163 -4.03 -7.06 6.03
C VAL A 163 -4.08 -8.19 7.05
N THR A 164 -3.26 -8.07 8.09
CA THR A 164 -3.19 -9.07 9.15
C THR A 164 -4.50 -9.10 9.93
N GLU A 165 -5.05 -7.92 10.24
CA GLU A 165 -6.34 -7.77 10.90
C GLU A 165 -7.49 -8.36 10.08
N TRP A 166 -7.60 -8.06 8.77
CA TRP A 166 -8.63 -8.64 7.91
C TRP A 166 -8.59 -10.17 7.85
N SER A 167 -7.40 -10.75 7.95
CA SER A 167 -7.24 -12.21 8.05
C SER A 167 -7.80 -12.75 9.36
N TYR A 168 -7.53 -12.09 10.49
CA TYR A 168 -8.10 -12.47 11.79
C TYR A 168 -9.61 -12.28 11.82
N GLU A 169 -10.11 -11.16 11.31
CA GLU A 169 -11.55 -10.91 11.23
C GLU A 169 -12.28 -11.97 10.41
N LEU A 170 -11.70 -12.44 9.30
CA LEU A 170 -12.28 -13.52 8.50
C LEU A 170 -12.31 -14.85 9.28
N HIS A 171 -11.26 -15.11 10.06
CA HIS A 171 -11.18 -16.29 10.92
C HIS A 171 -12.26 -16.23 12.00
N ASP A 172 -12.33 -15.13 12.76
CA ASP A 172 -13.34 -14.91 13.80
C ASP A 172 -14.77 -14.99 13.25
N GLU A 173 -14.99 -14.43 12.06
CA GLU A 173 -16.26 -14.52 11.36
C GLU A 173 -16.69 -15.97 11.13
N LEU A 174 -15.77 -16.80 10.62
CA LEU A 174 -16.03 -18.20 10.35
C LEU A 174 -16.40 -18.97 11.62
N TYR A 175 -15.78 -18.66 12.76
CA TYR A 175 -16.10 -19.26 14.05
C TYR A 175 -17.42 -18.76 14.65
N SER A 176 -17.77 -17.50 14.41
CA SER A 176 -19.01 -16.89 14.91
C SER A 176 -20.27 -17.39 14.21
N ILE A 177 -20.13 -17.90 12.98
CA ILE A 177 -21.23 -18.46 12.20
C ILE A 177 -21.69 -19.78 12.84
N GLN A 178 -22.99 -19.90 13.11
CA GLN A 178 -23.63 -21.10 13.66
C GLN A 178 -23.81 -22.18 12.58
N TRP A 179 -22.71 -22.65 11.98
CA TRP A 179 -22.75 -23.69 10.94
C TRP A 179 -23.30 -25.03 11.45
N TRP A 180 -23.35 -25.25 12.77
CA TRP A 180 -23.91 -26.44 13.40
C TRP A 180 -25.44 -26.43 13.54
N GLU A 181 -26.10 -25.29 13.30
CA GLU A 181 -27.57 -25.17 13.34
C GLU A 181 -28.23 -25.40 11.97
N GLN A 182 -27.44 -25.82 10.97
CA GLN A 182 -27.88 -26.04 9.59
C GLN A 182 -27.96 -27.52 9.19
#